data_AF-A0A2P4S602-F1
#
_entry.id   AF-A0A2P4S602-F1
#
_cell.length_a   1.000
_cell.length_b   1.000
_cell.length_c   1.000
_cell.angle_alpha   90.00
_cell.angle_beta   90.00
_cell.angle_gamma   90.00
#
_symmetry.space_group_name_H-M   'P 1'
#
loop_
_entity.id
_entity.type
_entity.pdbx_description
1 polymer ?
#
loop_
_entity_poly.entity_id
_entity_poly.type
_entity_poly.pdbx_seq_one_letter_code
_entity_poly.pdbx_strand_id
1 'polypeptide(L)'
;MSGRGKQGGKARAKAKSRSSRAGLQFPVGRVHRLLRKGNYAERVGAGAPVYLAAVLEYLTAEILELAGNAARDNKKTRIIPRHLQLA
;
A
#
# COMPACT_ATOMS: atom_id res chain seq x y z
N MET A 1 -3.77 -44.27 5.30
CA MET A 1 -4.30 -43.15 4.49
C MET A 1 -4.15 -41.84 5.28
N SER A 2 -3.12 -41.04 4.99
CA SER A 2 -2.83 -39.79 5.71
C SER A 2 -3.64 -38.61 5.13
N GLY A 3 -4.92 -38.55 5.49
CA GLY A 3 -5.78 -37.42 5.15
C GLY A 3 -5.53 -36.23 6.08
N ARG A 4 -4.46 -35.46 5.84
CA ARG A 4 -4.26 -34.18 6.53
C ARG A 4 -5.22 -33.14 5.94
N GLY A 5 -6.50 -33.24 6.33
CA GLY A 5 -7.54 -32.26 6.03
C GLY A 5 -7.13 -30.86 6.50
N LYS A 6 -7.60 -29.84 5.74
CA LYS A 6 -7.36 -28.39 5.93
C LYS A 6 -6.93 -28.02 7.35
N GLN A 7 -5.75 -27.40 7.47
CA GLN A 7 -5.19 -26.82 8.69
C GLN A 7 -6.18 -25.87 9.39
N GLY A 8 -7.12 -26.42 10.15
CA GLY A 8 -8.16 -25.70 10.89
C GLY A 8 -7.99 -25.75 12.41
N GLY A 9 -7.02 -26.51 12.92
CA GLY A 9 -6.97 -26.89 14.34
C GLY A 9 -5.73 -26.43 15.13
N LYS A 10 -4.87 -25.56 14.60
CA LYS A 10 -3.80 -24.92 15.40
C LYS A 10 -4.18 -23.47 15.63
N ALA A 11 -3.96 -22.96 16.86
CA ALA A 11 -4.09 -21.53 17.17
C ALA A 11 -3.44 -20.74 16.03
N ARG A 12 -4.26 -20.03 15.25
CA ARG A 12 -3.80 -19.38 14.01
C ARG A 12 -2.70 -18.40 14.39
N ALA A 13 -1.46 -18.71 14.02
CA ALA A 13 -0.39 -17.72 13.99
C ALA A 13 -0.92 -16.48 13.26
N LYS A 14 -0.60 -15.28 13.76
CA LYS A 14 -1.05 -14.01 13.13
C LYS A 14 -0.74 -14.09 11.63
N ALA A 15 -1.79 -14.12 10.82
CA ALA A 15 -1.64 -14.22 9.38
C ALA A 15 -0.91 -12.97 8.88
N LYS A 16 0.19 -13.16 8.12
CA LYS A 16 0.89 -12.06 7.45
C LYS A 16 -0.10 -11.24 6.60
N SER A 17 -0.04 -9.91 6.72
CA SER A 17 -0.91 -9.01 5.96
C SER A 17 -0.61 -9.09 4.46
N ARG A 18 -1.59 -8.75 3.62
CA ARG A 18 -1.37 -8.70 2.16
C ARG A 18 -0.27 -7.71 1.77
N SER A 19 -0.16 -6.57 2.45
CA SER A 19 0.94 -5.61 2.27
C SER A 19 2.30 -6.23 2.57
N SER A 20 2.45 -6.88 3.73
CA SER A 20 3.72 -7.54 4.11
C SER A 20 4.13 -8.67 3.17
N ARG A 21 3.17 -9.38 2.57
CA ARG A 21 3.44 -10.42 1.56
C ARG A 21 3.85 -9.82 0.22
N ALA A 22 3.36 -8.63 -0.11
CA ALA A 22 3.67 -7.91 -1.33
C ALA A 22 4.91 -7.00 -1.21
N GLY A 23 5.49 -6.86 -0.01
CA GLY A 23 6.62 -5.96 0.22
C GLY A 23 6.26 -4.47 0.20
N LEU A 24 5.00 -4.13 0.42
CA LEU A 24 4.49 -2.75 0.34
C LEU A 24 4.28 -2.13 1.72
N GLN A 25 4.60 -0.85 1.87
CA GLN A 25 4.20 -0.03 3.02
C GLN A 25 2.72 0.36 2.95
N PHE A 26 2.19 0.58 1.75
CA PHE A 26 0.81 0.98 1.53
C PHE A 26 -0.19 -0.15 1.86
N PRO A 27 -1.39 0.19 2.36
CA PRO A 27 -2.34 -0.79 2.88
C PRO A 27 -3.17 -1.46 1.77
N VAL A 28 -2.67 -2.54 1.15
CA VAL A 28 -3.36 -3.37 0.14
C VAL A 28 -4.77 -3.78 0.58
N GLY A 29 -4.94 -4.08 1.88
CA GLY A 29 -6.23 -4.44 2.46
C GLY A 29 -7.27 -3.33 2.33
N ARG A 30 -6.86 -2.09 2.62
CA ARG A 30 -7.69 -0.89 2.55
C ARG A 30 -7.99 -0.53 1.10
N VAL A 31 -7.00 -0.59 0.21
CA VAL A 31 -7.18 -0.35 -1.23
C VAL A 31 -8.23 -1.29 -1.81
N HIS A 32 -8.18 -2.59 -1.49
CA HIS A 32 -9.20 -3.54 -1.94
C HIS A 32 -10.61 -3.15 -1.45
N ARG A 33 -10.76 -2.77 -0.18
CA ARG A 33 -12.04 -2.35 0.38
C ARG A 33 -12.57 -1.09 -0.31
N LEU A 34 -11.71 -0.11 -0.59
CA LEU A 34 -12.10 1.12 -1.29
C LEU A 34 -12.51 0.85 -2.74
N LEU A 35 -11.79 -0.02 -3.46
CA LEU A 35 -12.17 -0.43 -4.82
C LEU A 35 -13.56 -1.10 -4.84
N ARG A 36 -13.86 -1.95 -3.85
CA ARG A 36 -15.18 -2.60 -3.72
C ARG A 36 -16.29 -1.61 -3.38
N LYS A 37 -16.02 -0.65 -2.48
CA LYS A 37 -16.99 0.37 -2.07
C LYS A 37 -17.24 1.42 -3.17
N GLY A 38 -16.25 1.64 -4.04
CA GLY A 38 -16.31 2.62 -5.12
C GLY A 38 -17.16 2.21 -6.32
N ASN A 39 -17.74 1.00 -6.33
CA ASN A 39 -18.60 0.50 -7.41
C ASN A 39 -17.96 0.57 -8.82
N TYR A 40 -16.62 0.44 -8.91
CA TYR A 40 -15.91 0.50 -10.20
C TYR A 40 -16.18 -0.73 -11.10
N ALA A 41 -16.46 -1.88 -10.49
CA ALA A 41 -16.82 -3.13 -11.17
C ALA A 41 -17.53 -4.07 -10.20
N GLU A 42 -18.32 -5.01 -10.73
CA GLU A 42 -19.00 -6.05 -9.94
C GLU A 42 -18.00 -6.91 -9.14
N ARG A 43 -16.84 -7.22 -9.73
CA ARG A 43 -15.79 -8.04 -9.13
C ARG A 43 -14.45 -7.30 -9.20
N VAL A 44 -13.67 -7.42 -8.13
CA VAL A 44 -12.30 -6.90 -8.06
C VAL A 44 -11.35 -8.08 -7.91
N GLY A 45 -10.47 -8.26 -8.91
CA GLY A 45 -9.45 -9.31 -8.90
C GLY A 45 -8.47 -9.14 -7.73
N ALA A 46 -7.93 -10.25 -7.21
CA ALA A 46 -7.09 -10.23 -6.01
C ALA A 46 -5.76 -9.46 -6.21
N GLY A 47 -5.23 -9.40 -7.43
CA GLY A 47 -4.01 -8.67 -7.79
C GLY A 47 -4.21 -7.17 -7.99
N ALA A 48 -5.41 -6.73 -8.37
CA ALA A 48 -5.72 -5.31 -8.61
C ALA A 48 -5.36 -4.39 -7.42
N PRO A 49 -5.74 -4.68 -6.16
CA PRO A 49 -5.35 -3.83 -5.04
C PRO A 49 -3.87 -3.90 -4.68
N VAL A 50 -3.14 -4.95 -5.09
CA VAL A 50 -1.68 -5.04 -4.89
C VAL A 50 -1.00 -4.09 -5.86
N TYR A 51 -1.36 -4.18 -7.14
CA TYR A 51 -0.81 -3.32 -8.19
C TYR A 51 -1.09 -1.84 -7.91
N LEU A 52 -2.34 -1.50 -7.62
CA LEU A 52 -2.71 -0.11 -7.32
C LEU A 52 -2.02 0.40 -6.05
N ALA A 53 -1.90 -0.41 -5.00
CA ALA A 53 -1.17 0.01 -3.80
C ALA A 53 0.31 0.30 -4.10
N ALA A 54 0.96 -0.53 -4.93
CA ALA A 54 2.35 -0.33 -5.34
C ALA A 54 2.53 0.96 -6.14
N VAL A 55 1.64 1.23 -7.10
CA VAL A 55 1.66 2.47 -7.90
C VAL A 55 1.48 3.70 -7.02
N LEU A 56 0.51 3.68 -6.10
CA LEU A 56 0.28 4.78 -5.17
C LEU A 56 1.48 5.01 -4.24
N GLU A 57 2.11 3.94 -3.76
CA GLU A 57 3.32 4.01 -2.94
C GLU A 57 4.49 4.62 -3.72
N TYR A 58 4.71 4.17 -4.95
CA TYR A 58 5.75 4.70 -5.84
C TYR A 58 5.57 6.19 -6.09
N LEU A 59 4.39 6.63 -6.54
CA LEU A 59 4.12 8.04 -6.80
C LEU A 59 4.25 8.91 -5.54
N THR A 60 3.83 8.38 -4.38
CA THR A 60 4.00 9.07 -3.11
C THR A 60 5.47 9.23 -2.76
N ALA A 61 6.28 8.19 -2.95
CA ALA A 61 7.72 8.23 -2.70
C ALA A 61 8.42 9.24 -3.63
N GLU A 62 8.09 9.23 -4.92
CA GLU A 62 8.65 10.16 -5.90
C GLU A 62 8.39 11.63 -5.52
N ILE A 63 7.13 11.97 -5.23
CA ILE A 63 6.76 13.34 -4.84
C ILE A 63 7.42 13.74 -3.52
N LEU A 64 7.48 12.84 -2.54
CA LEU A 64 8.11 13.12 -1.24
C LEU A 64 9.62 13.29 -1.33
N GLU A 65 10.30 12.56 -2.22
CA GLU A 65 11.73 12.71 -2.47
C GLU A 65 12.04 14.10 -3.04
N LEU A 66 11.33 14.50 -4.10
CA LEU A 66 11.48 15.81 -4.72
C LEU A 66 11.10 16.96 -3.75
N ALA A 67 10.00 16.82 -3.01
CA ALA A 67 9.58 17.81 -2.03
C ALA A 67 10.54 17.88 -0.82
N GLY A 68 11.16 16.76 -0.45
CA GLY A 68 12.22 16.69 0.54
C GLY A 68 13.48 17.44 0.12
N ASN A 69 13.88 17.27 -1.15
CA ASN A 69 14.99 18.03 -1.76
C ASN A 69 14.67 19.53 -1.79
N ALA A 70 13.48 19.92 -2.26
CA ALA A 70 13.04 21.32 -2.23
C ALA A 70 13.02 21.90 -0.81
N ALA A 71 12.64 21.12 0.21
CA ALA A 71 12.71 21.56 1.60
C ALA A 71 14.15 21.82 2.06
N ARG A 72 15.06 20.89 1.74
CA ARG A 72 16.48 20.96 2.07
C ARG A 72 17.14 22.18 1.41
N ASP A 73 16.85 22.44 0.14
CA ASP A 73 17.37 23.60 -0.61
C ASP A 73 16.90 24.92 0.00
N ASN A 74 15.67 24.94 0.53
CA ASN A 74 15.11 26.07 1.29
C ASN A 74 15.57 26.11 2.76
N LYS A 75 16.59 25.32 3.13
CA LYS A 75 17.16 25.21 4.49
C LYS A 75 16.11 24.85 5.55
N LYS A 76 15.11 24.05 5.19
CA LYS A 76 14.04 23.57 6.08
C LYS A 76 14.11 22.06 6.21
N THR A 77 13.80 21.55 7.41
CA THR A 77 13.76 20.11 7.70
C THR A 77 12.36 19.50 7.57
N ARG A 78 11.32 20.34 7.42
CA ARG A 78 9.92 19.92 7.29
C ARG A 78 9.37 20.29 5.93
N ILE A 79 8.74 19.33 5.27
CA ILE A 79 7.98 19.55 4.03
C ILE A 79 6.71 20.38 4.35
N ILE A 80 6.45 21.42 3.55
CA ILE A 80 5.26 22.27 3.61
C ILE A 80 4.63 22.35 2.20
N PRO A 81 3.39 22.86 2.04
CA PRO A 81 2.74 22.92 0.73
C PRO A 81 3.57 23.60 -0.36
N ARG A 82 4.39 24.62 -0.03
CA ARG A 82 5.28 25.25 -1.01
C ARG A 82 6.31 24.28 -1.60
N HIS A 83 6.85 23.35 -0.81
CA HIS A 83 7.83 22.39 -1.32
C HIS A 83 7.17 21.36 -2.25
N LEU A 84 5.92 20.98 -1.96
CA LEU A 84 5.14 20.10 -2.85
C LEU A 84 4.83 20.75 -4.20
N GLN A 85 4.68 22.08 -4.24
CA GLN A 85 4.43 22.84 -5.47
C GLN A 85 5.72 23.08 -6.30
N LEU A 86 6.89 23.01 -5.66
CA LEU A 86 8.19 23.23 -6.30
C LEU A 86 8.80 21.93 -6.85
N ALA A 87 8.42 20.79 -6.26
CA ALA A 87 8.68 19.45 -6.77
C ALA A 87 7.92 19.22 -8.09
#